data_AF-A0A9D7JX71-F1
#
_entry.id   AF-A0A9D7JX71-F1
#
_cell.length_a   1.000
_cell.length_b   1.000
_cell.length_c   1.000
_cell.angle_alpha   90.00
_cell.angle_beta   90.00
_cell.angle_gamma   90.00
#
_symmetry.space_group_name_H-M   'P 1'
#
loop_
_entity.id
_entity.type
_entity.pdbx_description
1 polymer ?
#
loop_
_entity_poly.entity_id
_entity_poly.type
_entity_poly.pdbx_seq_one_letter_code
_entity_poly.pdbx_strand_id
1 'polypeptide(L)'
;MKKLTWWMRLVGSFYTLLTLMNLYGLFINPDFFAQNLPPKYQGNYLAAQSFSDAWMVFVFELGVIGVMLLLASGQGVKARWLVLVVIWAEVFRGVVCDSIWILRGYDYLSYLVFILIHLLIIVTGFMFLKSAKSVFPTNK
;
A
#
# COMPACT_ATOMS: atom_id res chain seq x y z
N MET A 1 20.69 1.26 10.80
CA MET A 1 19.56 0.50 11.39
C MET A 1 18.37 1.39 11.75
N LYS A 2 18.54 2.44 12.57
CA LYS A 2 17.44 3.32 13.00
C LYS A 2 16.54 3.83 11.86
N LYS A 3 17.12 4.19 10.70
CA LYS A 3 16.34 4.63 9.52
C LYS A 3 15.39 3.56 8.98
N LEU A 4 15.84 2.31 8.84
CA LEU A 4 15.01 1.21 8.36
C LEU A 4 13.91 0.87 9.37
N THR A 5 14.24 0.84 10.67
CA THR A 5 13.25 0.66 11.74
C THR A 5 12.17 1.74 11.70
N TRP A 6 12.56 3.01 11.58
CA TRP A 6 11.60 4.12 11.47
C TRP A 6 10.76 4.05 10.19
N TRP A 7 11.36 3.67 9.07
CA TRP A 7 10.64 3.45 7.83
C TRP A 7 9.57 2.37 7.99
N MET A 8 9.92 1.21 8.56
CA MET A 8 8.96 0.13 8.83
C MET A 8 7.84 0.61 9.76
N ARG A 9 8.14 1.43 10.77
CA ARG A 9 7.12 2.00 11.66
C ARG A 9 6.19 2.95 10.94
N LEU A 10 6.74 3.90 10.18
CA LEU A 10 5.94 4.90 9.47
C LEU A 10 5.05 4.25 8.40
N VAL A 11 5.62 3.40 7.55
CA VAL A 11 4.86 2.68 6.51
C VAL A 11 3.86 1.71 7.14
N GLY A 12 4.27 0.98 8.18
CA GLY A 12 3.38 0.07 8.90
C GLY A 12 2.19 0.79 9.54
N SER A 13 2.43 1.91 10.23
CA SER A 13 1.37 2.75 10.80
C SER A 13 0.46 3.34 9.71
N PHE A 14 1.04 3.80 8.61
CA PHE A 14 0.28 4.33 7.48
C PHE A 14 -0.66 3.28 6.88
N TYR A 15 -0.17 2.06 6.62
CA TYR A 15 -1.01 0.98 6.08
C TYR A 15 -2.08 0.53 7.07
N THR A 16 -1.75 0.40 8.36
CA THR A 16 -2.76 0.06 9.38
C THR A 16 -3.82 1.15 9.46
N LEU A 17 -3.44 2.43 9.42
CA LEU A 17 -4.40 3.54 9.42
C LEU A 17 -5.28 3.54 8.16
N LEU A 18 -4.69 3.38 6.98
CA LEU A 18 -5.44 3.24 5.72
C LEU A 18 -6.43 2.09 5.79
N THR A 19 -6.02 0.95 6.36
CA THR A 19 -6.89 -0.20 6.57
C THR A 19 -8.09 0.20 7.41
N LEU A 20 -7.87 0.76 8.60
CA LEU A 20 -8.93 1.20 9.51
C LEU A 20 -9.89 2.21 8.85
N MET A 21 -9.35 3.17 8.10
CA MET A 21 -10.17 4.15 7.38
C MET A 21 -11.03 3.49 6.28
N ASN A 22 -10.50 2.48 5.58
CA ASN A 22 -11.24 1.80 4.52
C ASN A 22 -12.24 0.77 5.06
N LEU A 23 -12.05 0.24 6.27
CA LEU A 23 -13.06 -0.60 6.93
C LEU A 23 -14.38 0.17 7.13
N TYR A 24 -14.33 1.50 7.32
CA TYR A 24 -15.53 2.34 7.33
C TYR A 24 -16.28 2.28 5.99
N GLY A 25 -15.56 2.42 4.86
CA GLY A 25 -16.17 2.30 3.54
C GLY A 25 -16.74 0.90 3.28
N LEU A 26 -16.08 -0.16 3.76
CA LEU A 26 -16.51 -1.53 3.52
C LEU A 26 -17.75 -1.93 4.34
N PHE A 27 -17.81 -1.53 5.61
CA PHE A 27 -18.81 -2.06 6.55
C PHE A 27 -19.85 -1.04 7.00
N ILE A 28 -19.60 0.26 6.84
CA ILE A 28 -20.48 1.32 7.36
C ILE A 28 -21.08 2.15 6.22
N ASN A 29 -20.28 2.53 5.23
CA ASN A 29 -20.73 3.35 4.11
C ASN A 29 -20.24 2.79 2.76
N PRO A 30 -20.91 1.75 2.21
CA PRO A 30 -20.55 1.17 0.91
C PRO A 30 -20.56 2.16 -0.26
N ASP A 31 -21.38 3.23 -0.16
CA ASP A 31 -21.45 4.28 -1.18
C ASP A 31 -20.13 5.08 -1.30
N PHE A 32 -19.27 5.02 -0.28
CA PHE A 32 -17.92 5.58 -0.30
C PHE A 32 -17.12 5.12 -1.53
N PHE A 33 -17.24 3.85 -1.92
CA PHE A 33 -16.53 3.31 -3.08
C PHE A 33 -17.28 3.62 -4.39
N ALA A 34 -18.61 3.64 -4.36
CA ALA A 34 -19.43 3.92 -5.54
C ALA A 34 -19.16 5.32 -6.12
N GLN A 35 -18.89 6.31 -5.25
CA GLN A 35 -18.58 7.69 -5.66
C GLN A 35 -17.27 7.80 -6.45
N ASN A 36 -16.35 6.85 -6.26
CA ASN A 36 -15.04 6.82 -6.92
C ASN A 36 -15.07 6.08 -8.27
N LEU A 37 -16.24 5.55 -8.68
CA LEU A 37 -16.38 4.89 -9.98
C LEU A 37 -16.34 5.90 -11.14
N PRO A 38 -15.78 5.50 -12.29
CA PRO A 38 -15.87 6.25 -13.53
C PRO A 38 -17.32 6.60 -13.88
N PRO A 39 -17.59 7.76 -14.52
CA PRO A 39 -18.94 8.20 -14.85
C PRO A 39 -19.81 7.15 -15.55
N LYS A 40 -19.21 6.32 -16.43
CA LYS A 40 -19.89 5.23 -17.16
C LYS A 40 -20.43 4.10 -16.28
N TYR A 41 -20.00 4.00 -15.02
CA TYR A 41 -20.43 2.98 -14.07
C TYR A 41 -21.22 3.55 -12.88
N GLN A 42 -21.40 4.88 -12.81
CA GLN A 42 -22.15 5.48 -11.72
C GLN A 42 -23.62 5.05 -11.77
N GLY A 43 -24.21 4.81 -10.58
CA GLY A 43 -25.57 4.30 -10.44
C GLY A 43 -25.72 2.78 -10.71
N ASN A 44 -24.67 2.09 -11.16
CA ASN A 44 -24.70 0.64 -11.32
C ASN A 44 -24.29 -0.07 -10.02
N TYR A 45 -25.27 -0.62 -9.31
CA TYR A 45 -25.07 -1.36 -8.06
C TYR A 45 -24.06 -2.51 -8.18
N LEU A 46 -24.12 -3.32 -9.25
CA LEU A 46 -23.21 -4.45 -9.42
C LEU A 46 -21.77 -4.00 -9.67
N ALA A 47 -21.58 -2.88 -10.36
CA ALA A 47 -20.25 -2.29 -10.54
C ALA A 47 -19.68 -1.80 -9.20
N ALA A 48 -20.50 -1.14 -8.37
CA ALA A 48 -20.10 -0.68 -7.04
C ALA A 48 -19.76 -1.86 -6.11
N GLN A 49 -20.59 -2.89 -6.11
CA GLN A 49 -20.35 -4.10 -5.32
C GLN A 49 -19.06 -4.81 -5.77
N SER A 50 -18.89 -5.04 -7.07
CA SER A 50 -17.69 -5.71 -7.61
C SER A 50 -16.42 -4.91 -7.30
N PHE A 51 -16.50 -3.58 -7.33
CA PHE A 51 -15.40 -2.71 -6.95
C PHE A 51 -15.08 -2.83 -5.45
N SER A 52 -16.10 -2.76 -4.59
CA SER A 52 -15.96 -2.94 -3.13
C SER A 52 -15.36 -4.29 -2.76
N ASP A 53 -15.80 -5.38 -3.40
CA ASP A 53 -15.30 -6.74 -3.16
C ASP A 53 -13.83 -6.88 -3.55
N ALA A 54 -13.44 -6.31 -4.70
CA ALA A 54 -12.04 -6.27 -5.10
C ALA A 54 -11.19 -5.40 -4.16
N TRP A 55 -11.75 -4.27 -3.71
CA TRP A 55 -11.10 -3.35 -2.77
C TRP A 55 -10.93 -3.97 -1.38
N MET A 56 -11.86 -4.81 -0.95
CA MET A 56 -11.79 -5.51 0.33
C MET A 56 -10.50 -6.33 0.47
N VAL A 57 -10.13 -7.07 -0.58
CA VAL A 57 -8.89 -7.88 -0.60
C VAL A 57 -7.67 -6.99 -0.38
N PHE A 58 -7.64 -5.84 -1.05
CA PHE A 58 -6.58 -4.84 -0.93
C PHE A 58 -6.48 -4.27 0.49
N VAL A 59 -7.61 -3.95 1.12
CA VAL A 59 -7.67 -3.41 2.49
C VAL A 59 -7.11 -4.41 3.49
N PHE A 60 -7.49 -5.68 3.41
CA PHE A 60 -7.00 -6.69 4.33
C PHE A 60 -5.51 -7.01 4.11
N GLU A 61 -5.06 -7.04 2.85
CA GLU A 61 -3.63 -7.23 2.54
C GLU A 61 -2.79 -6.09 3.13
N LEU A 62 -3.21 -4.82 2.97
CA LEU A 62 -2.57 -3.67 3.59
C LEU A 62 -2.53 -3.79 5.11
N GLY A 63 -3.63 -4.24 5.73
CA GLY A 63 -3.71 -4.42 7.17
C GLY A 63 -2.68 -5.44 7.68
N VAL A 64 -2.62 -6.60 7.02
CA VAL A 64 -1.64 -7.66 7.37
C VAL A 64 -0.22 -7.14 7.20
N ILE A 65 0.10 -6.53 6.05
CA ILE A 65 1.45 -6.00 5.80
C ILE A 65 1.81 -4.90 6.81
N GLY A 66 0.87 -4.01 7.11
CA GLY A 66 1.03 -2.91 8.06
C GLY A 66 1.38 -3.42 9.46
N VAL A 67 0.60 -4.37 9.98
CA VAL A 67 0.87 -5.01 11.27
C VAL A 67 2.20 -5.75 11.27
N MET A 68 2.50 -6.52 10.22
CA MET A 68 3.77 -7.25 10.13
C MET A 68 4.98 -6.31 10.11
N LEU A 69 4.89 -5.16 9.45
CA LEU A 69 5.93 -4.14 9.46
C LEU A 69 6.16 -3.57 10.87
N LEU A 70 5.08 -3.29 11.60
CA LEU A 70 5.17 -2.78 12.98
C LEU A 70 5.84 -3.81 13.91
N LEU A 71 5.40 -5.07 13.85
CA LEU A 71 5.96 -6.17 14.64
C LEU A 71 7.42 -6.44 14.30
N ALA A 72 7.78 -6.41 13.02
CA ALA A 72 9.14 -6.66 12.56
C ALA A 72 10.07 -5.44 12.68
N SER A 73 9.56 -4.25 13.01
CA SER A 73 10.34 -2.99 12.97
C SER A 73 11.62 -3.00 13.82
N GLY A 74 11.61 -3.72 14.94
CA GLY A 74 12.76 -3.89 15.83
C GLY A 74 13.86 -4.83 15.30
N GLN A 75 13.58 -5.58 14.23
CA GLN A 75 14.50 -6.64 13.74
C GLN A 75 15.55 -6.13 12.73
N GLY A 76 15.44 -4.86 12.31
CA GLY A 76 16.41 -4.23 11.40
C GLY A 76 16.59 -5.00 10.09
N VAL A 77 17.83 -5.36 9.75
CA VAL A 77 18.14 -6.04 8.47
C VAL A 77 17.60 -7.48 8.39
N LYS A 78 17.27 -8.12 9.51
CA LYS A 78 16.69 -9.47 9.52
C LYS A 78 15.32 -9.50 8.82
N ALA A 79 14.58 -8.39 8.88
CA ALA A 79 13.30 -8.22 8.20
C ALA A 79 13.43 -7.85 6.69
N ARG A 80 14.61 -7.99 6.08
CA ARG A 80 14.85 -7.57 4.68
C ARG A 80 13.85 -8.12 3.67
N TRP A 81 13.39 -9.36 3.85
CA TRP A 81 12.47 -9.99 2.92
C TRP A 81 11.08 -9.38 3.00
N LEU A 82 10.62 -9.05 4.20
CA LEU A 82 9.36 -8.30 4.38
C LEU A 82 9.43 -6.93 3.70
N VAL A 83 10.55 -6.21 3.85
CA VAL A 83 10.75 -4.91 3.18
C VAL A 83 10.74 -5.06 1.66
N LEU A 84 11.36 -6.11 1.12
CA LEU A 84 11.34 -6.39 -0.32
C LEU A 84 9.95 -6.76 -0.82
N VAL A 85 9.17 -7.52 -0.05
CA VAL A 85 7.77 -7.82 -0.35
C VAL A 85 6.95 -6.53 -0.42
N VAL A 86 7.13 -5.62 0.55
CA VAL A 86 6.47 -4.30 0.53
C VAL A 86 6.85 -3.51 -0.72
N ILE A 87 8.15 -3.43 -1.04
CA ILE A 87 8.61 -2.73 -2.24
C ILE A 87 7.94 -3.30 -3.50
N TRP A 88 7.89 -4.62 -3.65
CA TRP A 88 7.25 -5.25 -4.81
C TRP A 88 5.75 -5.08 -4.84
N ALA A 89 5.08 -5.15 -3.67
CA ALA A 89 3.66 -4.83 -3.55
C ALA A 89 3.40 -3.39 -4.01
N GLU A 90 4.21 -2.42 -3.59
CA GLU A 90 4.05 -1.03 -4.01
C GLU A 90 4.31 -0.83 -5.50
N VAL A 91 5.24 -1.58 -6.12
CA VAL A 91 5.46 -1.51 -7.57
C VAL A 91 4.24 -2.01 -8.33
N PHE A 92 3.78 -3.23 -8.06
CA PHE A 92 2.70 -3.83 -8.84
C PHE A 92 1.33 -3.30 -8.43
N ARG A 93 1.02 -3.33 -7.14
CA ARG A 93 -0.27 -2.91 -6.61
C ARG A 93 -0.40 -1.39 -6.51
N GLY A 94 0.69 -0.69 -6.18
CA GLY A 94 0.64 0.77 -6.00
C GLY A 94 0.88 1.55 -7.29
N VAL A 95 1.82 1.15 -8.14
CA VAL A 95 2.14 1.92 -9.36
C VAL A 95 1.45 1.33 -10.60
N VAL A 96 1.63 0.03 -10.86
CA VAL A 96 1.09 -0.60 -12.08
C VAL A 96 -0.43 -0.62 -12.06
N CYS A 97 -1.05 -1.09 -10.97
CA CYS A 97 -2.50 -1.08 -10.86
C CYS A 97 -3.04 0.33 -10.99
N ASP A 98 -2.59 1.31 -10.19
CA ASP A 98 -3.10 2.69 -10.25
C ASP A 98 -3.01 3.30 -11.66
N SER A 99 -1.93 3.01 -12.39
CA SER A 99 -1.80 3.39 -13.80
C SER A 99 -2.89 2.75 -14.67
N ILE A 100 -3.21 1.47 -14.44
CA ILE A 100 -4.32 0.77 -15.12
C ILE A 100 -5.68 1.37 -14.72
N TRP A 101 -5.89 1.77 -13.46
CA TRP A 101 -7.11 2.44 -13.02
C TRP A 101 -7.32 3.76 -13.77
N ILE A 102 -6.27 4.59 -13.87
CA ILE A 102 -6.29 5.82 -14.67
C ILE A 102 -6.70 5.52 -16.12
N LEU A 103 -6.07 4.53 -16.76
CA LEU A 103 -6.39 4.12 -18.14
C LEU A 103 -7.83 3.59 -18.29
N ARG A 104 -8.45 3.09 -17.22
CA ARG A 104 -9.84 2.61 -17.22
C ARG A 104 -10.87 3.72 -16.98
N GLY A 105 -10.40 4.96 -16.77
CA GLY A 105 -11.23 6.16 -16.63
C GLY A 105 -11.53 6.55 -15.19
N TYR A 106 -10.73 6.09 -14.23
CA TYR A 106 -10.80 6.57 -12.84
C TYR A 106 -10.11 7.94 -12.70
N ASP A 107 -10.37 8.63 -11.59
CA ASP A 107 -9.88 10.00 -11.35
C ASP A 107 -8.35 10.10 -11.39
N TYR A 108 -7.84 10.75 -12.42
CA TYR A 108 -6.39 10.86 -12.65
C TYR A 108 -5.65 11.50 -11.47
N LEU A 109 -6.22 12.57 -10.88
CA LEU A 109 -5.51 13.35 -9.87
C LEU A 109 -5.33 12.56 -8.58
N SER A 110 -6.37 11.86 -8.12
CA SER A 110 -6.33 11.02 -6.93
C SER A 110 -5.31 9.90 -7.08
N TYR A 111 -5.36 9.14 -8.18
CA TYR A 111 -4.42 8.05 -8.42
C TYR A 111 -2.99 8.53 -8.64
N LEU A 112 -2.77 9.71 -9.25
CA LEU A 112 -1.44 10.29 -9.39
C LEU A 112 -0.80 10.57 -8.01
N VAL A 113 -1.57 11.13 -7.07
CA VAL A 113 -1.08 11.40 -5.71
C VAL A 113 -0.66 10.09 -5.02
N PHE A 114 -1.46 9.03 -5.14
CA PHE A 114 -1.11 7.73 -4.58
C PHE A 114 0.12 7.11 -5.24
N ILE A 115 0.27 7.18 -6.57
CA ILE A 115 1.48 6.75 -7.28
C ILE A 115 2.73 7.45 -6.72
N LEU A 116 2.67 8.76 -6.45
CA LEU A 116 3.79 9.49 -5.85
C LEU A 116 4.12 9.00 -4.44
N ILE A 117 3.10 8.69 -3.63
CA ILE A 117 3.29 8.08 -2.30
C ILE A 117 3.94 6.70 -2.43
N HIS A 118 3.49 5.87 -3.36
CA HIS A 118 4.06 4.54 -3.63
C HIS A 118 5.53 4.64 -4.04
N LEU A 119 5.87 5.55 -4.97
CA LEU A 119 7.25 5.80 -5.38
C LEU A 119 8.12 6.25 -4.22
N LEU A 120 7.61 7.12 -3.34
CA LEU A 120 8.33 7.54 -2.13
C LEU A 120 8.63 6.34 -1.22
N ILE A 121 7.64 5.48 -0.97
CA ILE A 121 7.80 4.27 -0.14
C ILE A 121 8.84 3.32 -0.77
N ILE A 122 8.76 3.08 -2.08
CA ILE A 122 9.69 2.22 -2.83
C ILE A 122 11.13 2.75 -2.73
N VAL A 123 11.34 4.02 -3.10
CA VAL A 123 12.67 4.63 -3.17
C VAL A 123 13.30 4.67 -1.77
N THR A 124 12.57 5.14 -0.76
CA THR A 124 13.08 5.22 0.61
C THR A 124 13.33 3.84 1.21
N GLY A 125 12.44 2.87 0.95
CA GLY A 125 12.59 1.48 1.40
C GLY A 125 13.87 0.85 0.83
N PHE A 126 14.10 1.01 -0.48
CA PHE A 126 15.30 0.50 -1.14
C PHE A 126 16.58 1.16 -0.60
N MET A 127 16.58 2.50 -0.48
CA MET A 127 17.73 3.25 0.04
C MET A 127 18.10 2.84 1.48
N PHE A 128 17.11 2.71 2.36
CA PHE A 128 17.35 2.35 3.76
C PHE A 128 17.70 0.87 3.94
N LEU A 129 17.16 -0.01 3.09
CA LEU A 129 17.57 -1.42 3.07
C LEU A 129 19.02 -1.57 2.60
N LYS A 130 19.43 -0.88 1.53
CA LYS A 130 20.81 -0.88 1.03
C LYS A 130 21.79 -0.38 2.10
N SER A 131 21.44 0.73 2.75
CA SER A 131 22.24 1.32 3.84
C SER A 131 22.34 0.42 5.07
N ALA A 132 21.35 -0.46 5.31
CA ALA A 132 21.40 -1.42 6.42
C ALA A 132 22.29 -2.63 6.10
N LYS A 133 22.34 -3.06 4.83
CA LYS A 133 23.20 -4.17 4.36
C LYS A 133 24.68 -3.80 4.36
N SER A 134 25.04 -2.57 3.98
CA SER A 134 26.46 -2.14 3.98
C SER A 134 27.11 -2.12 5.36
N VAL A 135 26.31 -2.09 6.44
CA VAL A 135 26.79 -2.13 7.83
C VAL A 135 27.02 -3.57 8.32
N PHE A 136 26.42 -4.57 7.68
CA PHE A 136 26.61 -5.99 7.99
C PHE A 136 26.91 -6.72 6.68
N PRO A 137 28.17 -6.74 6.22
CA PRO A 137 28.54 -7.64 5.15
C PRO A 137 28.12 -9.04 5.59
N THR A 138 27.29 -9.70 4.79
CA THR A 138 27.04 -11.12 4.98
C THR A 138 28.40 -11.78 4.79
N ASN A 139 29.02 -12.23 5.88
CA ASN A 139 30.19 -13.09 5.82
C ASN A 139 29.78 -14.25 4.91
N LYS A 140 30.38 -14.26 3.71
CA LYS A 140 30.29 -15.38 2.77
C LYS A 140 31.08 -16.54 3.33
#